data_AF-A0AAW1TH77-F1
#
_entry.id   AF-A0AAW1TH77-F1
#
_cell.length_a   1.000
_cell.length_b   1.000
_cell.length_c   1.000
_cell.angle_alpha   90.00
_cell.angle_beta   90.00
_cell.angle_gamma   90.00
#
_symmetry.space_group_name_H-M   'P 1'
#
loop_
_entity.id
_entity.type
_entity.pdbx_description
1 polymer ?
#
loop_
_entity_poly.entity_id
_entity_poly.type
_entity_poly.pdbx_seq_one_letter_code
_entity_poly.pdbx_strand_id
1 'polypeptide(L)'
;MVTIFDEIVYAVSYLALSLVSLNCLTIYVMQVRSDARSYGYGIFIINAVYGVGGAISTVADHLSHVQVIFYVAQVAFVLPLLATEVWIQNNMMPKQQELVYVPFVLGLLPFFSFIMMGHIRIDLIELCLVYCCVSICYVGCSTKDYMVVSASLLFYLAYNMHYRGKVKISNVLFILFVVCSLGSICPNCIENWMKKSDFPFENNRRFK
;
A
#
# COMPACT_ATOMS: atom_id res chain seq x y z
N MET A 1 -24.61 12.54 -14.91
CA MET A 1 -25.24 13.10 -13.70
C MET A 1 -24.75 12.25 -12.54
N VAL A 2 -23.73 12.71 -11.81
CA VAL A 2 -23.23 12.01 -10.61
C VAL A 2 -24.27 12.22 -9.52
N THR A 3 -24.75 11.14 -8.91
CA THR A 3 -25.75 11.26 -7.85
C THR A 3 -25.06 11.54 -6.51
N ILE A 4 -25.72 12.23 -5.58
CA ILE A 4 -25.20 12.43 -4.21
C ILE A 4 -24.79 11.09 -3.56
N PHE A 5 -25.53 10.03 -3.89
CA PHE A 5 -25.20 8.68 -3.49
C PHE A 5 -23.82 8.21 -4.00
N ASP A 6 -23.44 8.55 -5.23
CA ASP A 6 -22.14 8.21 -5.78
C ASP A 6 -21.00 8.90 -5.03
N GLU A 7 -21.15 10.18 -4.70
CA GLU A 7 -20.17 10.97 -3.94
C GLU A 7 -19.95 10.40 -2.55
N ILE A 8 -21.02 10.02 -1.85
CA ILE A 8 -20.94 9.35 -0.54
C ILE A 8 -20.16 8.04 -0.66
N VAL A 9 -20.47 7.22 -1.66
CA VAL A 9 -19.76 5.94 -1.88
C VAL A 9 -18.28 6.17 -2.20
N TYR A 10 -17.96 7.21 -2.97
CA TYR A 10 -16.57 7.60 -3.23
C TYR A 10 -15.84 7.99 -1.95
N ALA A 11 -16.41 8.90 -1.14
CA ALA A 11 -15.83 9.34 0.12
C ALA A 11 -15.61 8.17 1.10
N VAL A 12 -16.60 7.29 1.23
CA VAL A 12 -16.52 6.09 2.08
C VAL A 12 -15.40 5.16 1.62
N SER A 13 -15.20 4.97 0.31
CA SER A 13 -14.12 4.11 -0.19
C SER A 13 -12.72 4.65 0.16
N TYR A 14 -12.56 5.97 0.15
CA TYR A 14 -11.31 6.65 0.54
C TYR A 14 -11.07 6.59 2.05
N LEU A 15 -12.12 6.80 2.85
CA LEU A 15 -12.06 6.64 4.30
C LEU A 15 -11.74 5.20 4.70
N ALA A 16 -12.33 4.22 4.04
CA ALA A 16 -12.05 2.81 4.27
C ALA A 16 -10.58 2.49 4.00
N LEU A 17 -10.01 2.98 2.89
CA LEU A 17 -8.58 2.85 2.60
C LEU A 17 -7.72 3.46 3.70
N SER A 18 -8.08 4.65 4.18
CA SER A 18 -7.34 5.29 5.27
C SER A 18 -7.39 4.49 6.56
N LEU A 19 -8.59 4.07 6.98
CA LEU A 19 -8.77 3.33 8.24
C LEU A 19 -8.07 1.97 8.21
N VAL A 20 -8.16 1.24 7.09
CA VAL A 20 -7.46 -0.05 6.94
C VAL A 20 -5.95 0.16 6.94
N SER A 21 -5.44 1.18 6.26
CA SER A 21 -4.01 1.51 6.25
C SER A 21 -3.48 1.87 7.62
N LEU A 22 -4.22 2.70 8.39
CA LEU A 22 -3.86 3.04 9.77
C LEU A 22 -3.95 1.86 10.73
N ASN A 23 -4.92 0.96 10.53
CA ASN A 23 -5.02 -0.26 11.32
C ASN A 23 -3.82 -1.18 11.03
N CYS A 24 -3.48 -1.38 9.76
CA CYS A 24 -2.30 -2.15 9.36
C CYS A 24 -1.00 -1.53 9.88
N LEU A 25 -0.88 -0.20 9.84
CA LEU A 25 0.24 0.53 10.44
C LEU A 25 0.33 0.25 11.95
N THR A 26 -0.79 0.33 12.67
CA THR A 26 -0.84 0.04 14.11
C THR A 26 -0.37 -1.37 14.42
N ILE A 27 -0.89 -2.36 13.69
CA ILE A 27 -0.50 -3.77 13.84
C ILE A 27 1.00 -3.94 13.54
N TYR A 28 1.47 -3.33 12.45
CA TYR A 28 2.86 -3.36 12.03
C TYR A 28 3.80 -2.79 13.10
N VAL A 29 3.49 -1.58 13.62
CA VAL A 29 4.25 -0.91 14.69
C VAL A 29 4.31 -1.77 15.96
N MET A 30 3.19 -2.40 16.33
CA MET A 30 3.12 -3.23 17.55
C MET A 30 3.98 -4.49 17.45
N GLN A 31 4.18 -5.04 16.24
CA GLN A 31 4.93 -6.30 16.06
C GLN A 31 6.39 -6.09 15.65
N VAL A 32 6.71 -5.06 14.85
CA VAL A 32 8.07 -4.81 14.32
C VAL A 32 8.87 -3.85 15.21
N ARG A 33 8.67 -3.98 16.53
CA ARG A 33 9.07 -3.02 17.57
C ARG A 33 10.60 -2.86 17.74
N SER A 34 11.32 -2.28 16.76
CA SER A 34 12.61 -1.58 17.03
C SER A 34 13.26 -0.80 15.87
N ASP A 35 12.89 -0.96 14.59
CA ASP A 35 13.66 -0.32 13.50
C ASP A 35 12.84 0.67 12.68
N ALA A 36 12.93 1.95 13.05
CA ALA A 36 12.29 3.07 12.34
C ALA A 36 12.75 3.20 10.87
N ARG A 37 13.79 2.44 10.47
CA ARG A 37 14.29 2.38 9.10
C ARG A 37 13.56 1.39 8.21
N SER A 38 12.61 0.62 8.72
CA SER A 38 11.81 -0.25 7.86
C SER A 38 10.97 0.59 6.88
N TYR A 39 11.00 0.19 5.61
CA TYR A 39 10.24 0.86 4.56
C TYR A 39 8.75 0.52 4.63
N GLY A 40 8.38 -0.47 5.45
CA GLY A 40 6.99 -0.86 5.73
C GLY A 40 6.12 0.28 6.24
N TYR A 41 6.65 1.18 7.08
CA TYR A 41 5.89 2.34 7.59
C TYR A 41 5.41 3.25 6.46
N GLY A 42 6.27 3.50 5.46
CA GLY A 42 5.99 4.40 4.35
C GLY A 42 4.82 3.89 3.50
N ILE A 43 4.70 2.58 3.30
CA ILE A 43 3.60 1.95 2.56
C ILE A 43 2.26 2.33 3.18
N PHE A 44 2.10 2.11 4.49
CA PHE A 44 0.83 2.33 5.16
C PHE A 44 0.50 3.82 5.34
N ILE A 45 1.51 4.65 5.65
CA ILE A 45 1.31 6.09 5.81
C ILE A 45 0.88 6.73 4.49
N ILE A 46 1.54 6.42 3.38
CA ILE A 46 1.21 7.02 2.08
C ILE A 46 -0.21 6.63 1.64
N ASN A 47 -0.60 5.36 1.80
CA ASN A 47 -1.97 4.92 1.51
C ASN A 47 -3.00 5.58 2.43
N ALA A 48 -2.69 5.77 3.70
CA ALA A 48 -3.57 6.45 4.64
C ALA A 48 -3.80 7.91 4.24
N VAL A 49 -2.73 8.64 3.97
CA VAL A 49 -2.78 10.05 3.59
C VAL A 49 -3.46 10.24 2.23
N TYR A 50 -3.23 9.35 1.27
CA TYR A 50 -3.97 9.33 0.01
C TYR A 50 -5.48 9.11 0.23
N GLY A 51 -5.84 8.16 1.12
CA GLY A 51 -7.23 7.95 1.55
C GLY A 51 -7.86 9.21 2.13
N VAL A 52 -7.20 9.88 3.07
CA VAL A 52 -7.69 11.14 3.67
C VAL A 52 -7.82 12.24 2.61
N GLY A 53 -6.80 12.42 1.77
CA GLY A 53 -6.80 13.45 0.73
C GLY A 53 -7.94 13.27 -0.29
N GLY A 54 -8.21 12.02 -0.68
CA GLY A 54 -9.33 11.71 -1.57
C GLY A 54 -10.70 11.86 -0.91
N ALA A 55 -10.83 11.59 0.39
CA ALA A 55 -12.08 11.84 1.10
C ALA A 55 -12.35 13.35 1.24
N ILE A 56 -11.32 14.14 1.57
CA ILE A 56 -11.45 15.59 1.70
C ILE A 56 -11.79 16.24 0.35
N SER A 57 -11.18 15.79 -0.75
CA SER A 57 -11.44 16.37 -2.08
C SER A 57 -12.88 16.15 -2.55
N THR A 58 -13.59 15.14 -2.05
CA THR A 58 -15.03 14.96 -2.35
C THR A 58 -15.93 16.01 -1.69
N VAL A 59 -15.43 16.74 -0.70
CA VAL A 59 -16.17 17.77 0.04
C VAL A 59 -15.63 19.18 -0.24
N ALA A 60 -14.35 19.27 -0.64
CA ALA A 60 -13.63 20.51 -0.82
C ALA A 60 -12.84 20.53 -2.15
N ASP A 61 -13.48 21.01 -3.22
CA ASP A 61 -12.92 21.04 -4.59
C ASP A 61 -11.57 21.80 -4.70
N HIS A 62 -11.36 22.81 -3.85
CA HIS A 62 -10.13 23.60 -3.83
C HIS A 62 -8.89 22.81 -3.34
N LEU A 63 -9.07 21.61 -2.78
CA LEU A 63 -7.98 20.74 -2.31
C LEU A 63 -7.62 19.63 -3.32
N SER A 64 -8.18 19.66 -4.53
CA SER A 64 -7.88 18.72 -5.62
C SER A 64 -6.38 18.61 -5.94
N HIS A 65 -5.61 19.70 -5.85
CA HIS A 65 -4.16 19.68 -6.04
C HIS A 65 -3.42 18.84 -4.99
N VAL A 66 -3.90 18.84 -3.75
CA VAL A 66 -3.31 18.06 -2.65
C VAL A 66 -3.56 16.56 -2.87
N GLN A 67 -4.75 16.20 -3.37
CA GLN A 67 -5.06 14.82 -3.75
C GLN A 67 -4.13 14.31 -4.85
N VAL A 68 -3.81 15.14 -5.86
CA VAL A 68 -2.88 14.78 -6.93
C VAL A 68 -1.49 14.49 -6.38
N ILE A 69 -0.98 15.31 -5.45
CA ILE A 69 0.32 15.07 -4.80
C ILE A 69 0.34 13.71 -4.10
N PHE A 70 -0.70 13.41 -3.31
CA PHE A 70 -0.77 12.13 -2.61
C PHE A 70 -0.99 10.94 -3.54
N TYR A 71 -1.71 11.12 -4.64
CA TYR A 71 -1.83 10.10 -5.68
C TYR A 71 -0.47 9.79 -6.31
N VAL A 72 0.26 10.82 -6.73
CA VAL A 72 1.61 10.64 -7.31
C VAL A 72 2.54 9.99 -6.29
N ALA A 73 2.51 10.40 -5.03
CA ALA A 73 3.28 9.75 -3.96
C ALA A 73 2.90 8.27 -3.80
N GLN A 74 1.61 7.94 -3.86
CA GLN A 74 1.13 6.56 -3.76
C GLN A 74 1.69 5.70 -4.88
N VAL A 75 1.51 6.09 -6.14
CA VAL A 75 1.95 5.30 -7.29
C VAL A 75 3.46 5.29 -7.47
N ALA A 76 4.16 6.35 -7.05
CA ALA A 76 5.60 6.47 -7.18
C ALA A 76 6.37 5.76 -6.06
N PHE A 77 5.82 5.64 -4.85
CA PHE A 77 6.58 5.11 -3.71
C PHE A 77 6.07 3.80 -3.14
N VAL A 78 4.77 3.54 -3.14
CA VAL A 78 4.22 2.42 -2.36
C VAL A 78 4.76 1.07 -2.83
N LEU A 79 4.72 0.80 -4.14
CA LEU A 79 5.21 -0.47 -4.69
C LEU A 79 6.75 -0.57 -4.62
N PRO A 80 7.52 0.49 -4.91
CA PRO A 80 8.96 0.54 -4.63
C PRO A 80 9.38 0.28 -3.19
N LEU A 81 8.65 0.83 -2.22
CA LEU A 81 8.90 0.61 -0.80
C LEU A 81 8.63 -0.86 -0.43
N LEU A 82 7.53 -1.43 -0.92
CA LEU A 82 7.23 -2.86 -0.74
C LEU A 82 8.33 -3.74 -1.33
N ALA A 83 8.76 -3.45 -2.56
CA ALA A 83 9.84 -4.19 -3.20
C ALA A 83 11.11 -4.15 -2.35
N THR A 84 11.54 -2.96 -1.95
CA THR A 84 12.74 -2.78 -1.14
C THR A 84 12.65 -3.56 0.18
N GLU A 85 11.54 -3.44 0.90
CA GLU A 85 11.32 -4.13 2.18
C GLU A 85 11.36 -5.67 2.01
N VAL A 86 10.68 -6.19 0.99
CA VAL A 86 10.59 -7.63 0.73
C VAL A 86 11.95 -8.21 0.35
N TRP A 87 12.75 -7.48 -0.44
CA TRP A 87 14.12 -7.88 -0.75
C TRP A 87 15.01 -7.91 0.49
N ILE A 88 14.89 -6.91 1.38
CA ILE A 88 15.63 -6.85 2.65
C ILE A 88 15.24 -8.03 3.55
N GLN A 89 13.95 -8.23 3.78
CA GLN A 89 13.44 -9.23 4.72
C GLN A 89 13.75 -10.66 4.29
N ASN A 90 13.68 -10.94 2.99
CA ASN A 90 13.93 -12.28 2.47
C ASN A 90 15.41 -12.56 2.20
N ASN A 91 16.32 -11.65 2.60
CA ASN A 91 17.76 -11.75 2.34
C ASN A 91 18.11 -12.07 0.87
N MET A 92 17.25 -11.66 -0.07
CA MET A 92 17.48 -11.88 -1.50
C MET A 92 18.46 -10.86 -2.09
N MET A 93 19.34 -10.30 -1.26
CA MET A 93 20.20 -9.21 -1.68
C MET A 93 21.15 -9.70 -2.80
N PRO A 94 21.27 -8.96 -3.92
CA PRO A 94 22.32 -9.22 -4.89
C PRO A 94 23.68 -9.18 -4.20
N LYS A 95 24.72 -9.76 -4.82
CA LYS A 95 26.10 -9.70 -4.29
C LYS A 95 26.55 -8.27 -3.94
N GLN A 96 25.94 -7.27 -4.57
CA GLN A 96 26.01 -5.86 -4.21
C GLN A 96 24.77 -5.47 -3.38
N GLN A 97 24.94 -5.29 -2.08
CA GLN A 97 23.86 -4.96 -1.13
C GLN A 97 23.13 -3.66 -1.49
N GLU A 98 23.80 -2.72 -2.14
CA GLU A 98 23.22 -1.43 -2.56
C GLU A 98 22.09 -1.58 -3.59
N LEU A 99 22.11 -2.66 -4.38
CA LEU A 99 21.09 -2.90 -5.42
C LEU A 99 19.69 -3.15 -4.84
N VAL A 100 19.59 -3.46 -3.55
CA VAL A 100 18.32 -3.64 -2.84
C VAL A 100 17.49 -2.36 -2.81
N TYR A 101 18.14 -1.19 -2.87
CA TYR A 101 17.49 0.13 -2.85
C TYR A 101 17.12 0.65 -4.24
N VAL A 102 17.48 -0.06 -5.32
CA VAL A 102 17.17 0.34 -6.69
C VAL A 102 15.67 0.56 -6.92
N PRO A 103 14.75 -0.32 -6.44
CA PRO A 103 13.32 -0.06 -6.56
C PRO A 103 12.93 1.29 -5.95
N PHE A 104 13.38 1.58 -4.72
CA PHE A 104 13.12 2.86 -4.05
C PHE A 104 13.64 4.06 -4.85
N VAL A 105 14.88 3.98 -5.37
CA VAL A 105 15.46 5.04 -6.21
C VAL A 105 14.67 5.24 -7.51
N LEU A 106 14.21 4.16 -8.14
CA LEU A 106 13.34 4.25 -9.32
C LEU A 106 12.02 4.95 -9.01
N GLY A 107 11.47 4.80 -7.80
CA GLY A 107 10.28 5.50 -7.34
C GLY A 107 10.50 7.00 -7.09
N LEU A 108 11.71 7.40 -6.69
CA LEU A 108 12.04 8.82 -6.50
C LEU A 108 12.03 9.61 -7.82
N LEU A 109 12.41 8.99 -8.95
CA LEU A 109 12.50 9.66 -10.25
C LEU A 109 11.17 10.27 -10.74
N PRO A 110 10.05 9.54 -10.83
CA PRO A 110 8.77 10.13 -11.24
C PRO A 110 8.27 11.17 -10.23
N PHE A 111 8.51 10.98 -8.93
CA PHE A 111 8.09 11.92 -7.90
C PHE A 111 8.86 13.25 -7.95
N PHE A 112 10.19 13.20 -8.07
CA PHE A 112 10.99 14.41 -8.24
C PHE A 112 10.69 15.12 -9.56
N SER A 113 10.46 14.37 -10.64
CA SER A 113 10.02 14.96 -11.91
C SER A 113 8.72 15.74 -11.73
N PHE A 114 7.76 15.21 -10.98
CA PHE A 114 6.52 15.90 -10.67
C PHE A 114 6.73 17.15 -9.80
N ILE A 115 7.51 17.07 -8.72
CA ILE A 115 7.77 18.23 -7.84
C ILE A 115 8.53 19.34 -8.57
N MET A 116 9.57 19.01 -9.33
CA MET A 116 10.48 19.99 -9.91
C MET A 116 9.97 20.57 -11.23
N MET A 117 9.29 19.76 -12.04
CA MET A 117 8.82 20.18 -13.37
C MET A 117 7.31 20.46 -13.43
N GLY A 118 6.56 20.16 -12.36
CA GLY A 118 5.11 20.37 -12.31
C GLY A 118 4.29 19.46 -13.24
N HIS A 119 4.91 18.41 -13.79
CA HIS A 119 4.27 17.50 -14.75
C HIS A 119 4.40 16.04 -14.33
N ILE A 120 3.32 15.28 -14.46
CA ILE A 120 3.29 13.85 -14.15
C ILE A 120 3.88 13.08 -15.33
N ARG A 121 5.03 12.45 -15.12
CA ARG A 121 5.68 11.55 -16.09
C ARG A 121 5.12 10.15 -15.99
N ILE A 122 3.99 9.93 -16.68
CA ILE A 122 3.27 8.65 -16.70
C ILE A 122 4.18 7.52 -17.18
N ASP A 123 5.02 7.78 -18.18
CA ASP A 123 6.02 6.86 -18.70
C ASP A 123 6.99 6.34 -17.62
N LEU A 124 7.48 7.24 -16.76
CA LEU A 124 8.36 6.87 -15.64
C LEU A 124 7.63 6.09 -14.55
N ILE A 125 6.36 6.45 -14.28
CA ILE A 125 5.52 5.74 -13.31
C ILE A 125 5.27 4.31 -13.79
N GLU A 126 4.84 4.13 -15.04
CA GLU A 126 4.56 2.81 -15.60
C GLU A 126 5.81 1.94 -15.63
N LEU A 127 6.96 2.50 -16.04
CA LEU A 127 8.24 1.79 -16.00
C LEU A 127 8.58 1.32 -14.57
N CYS A 128 8.44 2.21 -13.59
CA CYS A 128 8.68 1.91 -12.19
C CYS A 128 7.74 0.81 -11.69
N LEU A 129 6.45 0.89 -12.00
CA LEU A 129 5.44 -0.09 -11.59
C LEU A 129 5.70 -1.46 -12.20
N VAL A 130 5.98 -1.54 -13.50
CA VAL A 130 6.27 -2.81 -14.19
C VAL A 130 7.53 -3.44 -13.60
N TYR A 131 8.60 -2.66 -13.44
CA TYR A 131 9.84 -3.14 -12.83
C TYR A 131 9.62 -3.68 -11.42
N CYS A 132 8.94 -2.92 -10.56
CA CYS A 132 8.70 -3.33 -9.18
C CYS A 132 7.74 -4.53 -9.10
N CYS A 133 6.73 -4.60 -9.96
CA CYS A 133 5.81 -5.74 -10.00
C CYS A 133 6.53 -7.04 -10.39
N VAL A 134 7.34 -7.02 -11.45
CA VAL A 134 8.15 -8.17 -11.86
C VAL A 134 9.14 -8.57 -10.77
N SER A 135 9.81 -7.58 -10.17
CA SER A 135 10.78 -7.79 -9.09
C SER A 135 10.14 -8.44 -7.84
N ILE A 136 8.99 -7.94 -7.39
CA ILE A 136 8.27 -8.52 -6.26
C ILE A 136 7.73 -9.91 -6.58
N CYS A 137 7.18 -10.11 -7.79
CA CYS A 137 6.72 -11.44 -8.23
C CYS A 137 7.87 -12.45 -8.21
N TYR A 138 9.06 -12.06 -8.68
CA TYR A 138 10.24 -12.91 -8.63
C TYR A 138 10.61 -13.32 -7.19
N VAL A 139 10.69 -12.34 -6.27
CA VAL A 139 11.00 -12.64 -4.87
C VAL A 139 9.92 -13.51 -4.24
N GLY A 140 8.64 -13.17 -4.43
CA GLY A 140 7.52 -13.92 -3.88
C GLY A 140 7.43 -15.36 -4.39
N CYS A 141 7.65 -15.60 -5.69
CA CYS A 141 7.72 -16.96 -6.22
C CYS A 141 8.91 -17.73 -5.65
N SER A 142 10.05 -17.07 -5.45
CA SER A 142 11.28 -17.69 -4.93
C SER A 142 11.17 -18.02 -3.43
N THR A 143 10.50 -17.19 -2.63
CA THR A 143 10.23 -17.45 -1.20
C THR A 143 8.94 -18.23 -0.94
N LYS A 144 8.13 -18.49 -1.96
CA LYS A 144 6.78 -19.06 -1.85
C LYS A 144 5.83 -18.19 -1.01
N ASP A 145 6.10 -16.88 -0.93
CA ASP A 145 5.19 -15.91 -0.34
C ASP A 145 4.17 -15.45 -1.39
N TYR A 146 3.02 -16.13 -1.43
CA TYR A 146 1.95 -15.78 -2.36
C TYR A 146 1.21 -14.48 -1.98
N MET A 147 1.34 -13.99 -0.73
CA MET A 147 0.74 -12.73 -0.32
C MET A 147 1.45 -11.55 -1.00
N VAL A 148 2.78 -11.61 -1.11
CA VAL A 148 3.54 -10.55 -1.78
C VAL A 148 3.29 -10.51 -3.30
N VAL A 149 3.17 -11.70 -3.92
CA VAL A 149 2.80 -11.80 -5.34
C VAL A 149 1.42 -11.18 -5.56
N SER A 150 0.45 -11.55 -4.72
CA SER A 150 -0.91 -11.01 -4.77
C SER A 150 -0.94 -9.50 -4.55
N ALA A 151 -0.17 -8.98 -3.58
CA ALA A 151 -0.07 -7.55 -3.34
C ALA A 151 0.43 -6.81 -4.59
N SER A 152 1.51 -7.28 -5.22
CA SER A 152 2.05 -6.62 -6.42
C SER A 152 1.05 -6.56 -7.58
N LEU A 153 0.31 -7.65 -7.83
CA LEU A 153 -0.71 -7.71 -8.87
C LEU A 153 -1.91 -6.83 -8.53
N LEU A 154 -2.37 -6.84 -7.28
CA LEU A 154 -3.46 -5.98 -6.82
C LEU A 154 -3.13 -4.50 -6.97
N PHE A 155 -1.89 -4.09 -6.64
CA PHE A 155 -1.45 -2.72 -6.82
C PHE A 155 -1.44 -2.32 -8.30
N TYR A 156 -0.88 -3.17 -9.17
CA TYR A 156 -0.84 -2.91 -10.61
C TYR A 156 -2.25 -2.82 -11.23
N LEU A 157 -3.16 -3.70 -10.80
CA LEU A 157 -4.57 -3.64 -11.21
C LEU A 157 -5.27 -2.38 -10.66
N ALA A 158 -5.02 -2.01 -9.40
CA ALA A 158 -5.57 -0.81 -8.78
C ALA A 158 -5.17 0.45 -9.55
N TYR A 159 -3.90 0.56 -9.93
CA TYR A 159 -3.37 1.63 -10.77
C TYR A 159 -4.11 1.71 -12.11
N ASN A 160 -4.20 0.60 -12.84
CA ASN A 160 -4.89 0.54 -14.13
C ASN A 160 -6.38 0.92 -14.04
N MET A 161 -7.06 0.48 -12.97
CA MET A 161 -8.46 0.84 -12.73
C MET A 161 -8.60 2.32 -12.39
N HIS A 162 -7.66 2.89 -11.63
CA HIS A 162 -7.62 4.32 -11.31
C HIS A 162 -7.47 5.14 -12.59
N TYR A 163 -6.50 4.79 -13.43
CA TYR A 163 -6.21 5.49 -14.70
C TYR A 163 -7.42 5.48 -15.65
N ARG A 164 -8.22 4.40 -15.63
CA ARG A 164 -9.48 4.28 -16.39
C ARG A 164 -10.68 4.98 -15.73
N GLY A 165 -10.47 5.79 -14.69
CA GLY A 165 -11.53 6.49 -13.95
C GLY A 165 -12.40 5.60 -13.05
N LYS A 166 -12.05 4.32 -12.87
CA LYS A 166 -12.80 3.37 -12.02
C LYS A 166 -12.32 3.43 -10.57
N VAL A 167 -12.37 4.62 -9.99
CA VAL A 167 -11.78 4.92 -8.67
C VAL A 167 -12.38 4.08 -7.52
N LYS A 168 -13.68 3.76 -7.55
CA LYS A 168 -14.31 2.89 -6.52
C LYS A 168 -13.65 1.51 -6.46
N ILE A 169 -13.48 0.88 -7.63
CA ILE A 169 -12.86 -0.44 -7.76
C ILE A 169 -11.37 -0.36 -7.42
N SER A 170 -10.70 0.70 -7.87
CA SER A 170 -9.29 0.96 -7.55
C SER A 170 -9.04 1.01 -6.04
N ASN A 171 -9.88 1.75 -5.29
CA ASN A 171 -9.73 1.87 -3.83
C ASN A 171 -9.92 0.52 -3.12
N VAL A 172 -10.87 -0.32 -3.56
CA VAL A 172 -11.03 -1.68 -3.03
C VAL A 172 -9.77 -2.52 -3.28
N LEU A 173 -9.20 -2.43 -4.49
CA LEU A 173 -7.95 -3.13 -4.81
C LEU A 173 -6.77 -2.61 -3.99
N PHE A 174 -6.68 -1.30 -3.73
CA PHE A 174 -5.67 -0.74 -2.83
C PHE A 174 -5.85 -1.21 -1.37
N ILE A 175 -7.09 -1.33 -0.88
CA ILE A 175 -7.37 -1.91 0.44
C ILE A 175 -6.86 -3.35 0.52
N LEU A 176 -7.17 -4.18 -0.48
CA LEU A 176 -6.69 -5.56 -0.53
C LEU A 176 -5.16 -5.62 -0.62
N PHE A 177 -4.55 -4.76 -1.43
CA PHE A 177 -3.10 -4.61 -1.51
C PHE A 177 -2.49 -4.32 -0.13
N VAL A 178 -3.06 -3.38 0.64
CA VAL A 178 -2.55 -3.00 1.97
C VAL A 178 -2.58 -4.20 2.93
N VAL A 179 -3.67 -4.98 2.91
CA VAL A 179 -3.81 -6.18 3.76
C VAL A 179 -2.81 -7.27 3.34
N CYS A 180 -2.69 -7.55 2.04
CA CYS A 180 -1.71 -8.52 1.54
C CYS A 180 -0.27 -8.09 1.84
N SER A 181 0.03 -6.79 1.77
CA SER A 181 1.35 -6.24 2.10
C SER A 181 1.68 -6.46 3.57
N LEU A 182 0.73 -6.21 4.49
CA LEU A 182 0.93 -6.52 5.91
C LEU A 182 1.15 -8.02 6.13
N GLY A 183 0.38 -8.87 5.46
CA GLY A 183 0.50 -10.33 5.55
C GLY A 183 1.86 -10.86 5.10
N SER A 184 2.47 -10.22 4.09
CA SER A 184 3.80 -10.58 3.61
C SER A 184 4.91 -10.05 4.54
N ILE A 185 4.87 -8.75 4.87
CA ILE A 185 5.91 -8.09 5.66
C ILE A 185 5.87 -8.55 7.14
N CYS A 186 4.71 -8.99 7.62
CA CYS A 186 4.49 -9.51 8.96
C CYS A 186 3.59 -10.75 8.92
N PRO A 187 4.13 -11.94 8.61
CA PRO A 187 3.34 -13.18 8.51
C PRO A 187 2.65 -13.54 9.84
N ASN A 188 3.35 -13.31 10.96
CA ASN A 188 2.84 -13.55 12.31
C ASN A 188 1.65 -12.64 12.68
N CYS A 189 1.45 -11.54 11.94
CA CYS A 189 0.31 -10.65 12.15
C CYS A 189 -1.01 -11.34 11.83
N ILE A 190 -1.08 -12.12 10.74
CA ILE A 190 -2.30 -12.82 10.32
C ILE A 190 -2.68 -13.91 11.34
N GLU A 191 -1.70 -14.70 11.79
CA GLU A 191 -1.94 -15.73 12.82
C GLU A 191 -2.44 -15.14 14.13
N ASN A 192 -1.86 -14.02 14.57
CA ASN A 192 -2.26 -13.34 15.80
C ASN A 192 -3.64 -12.67 15.66
N TRP A 193 -4.03 -12.23 14.46
CA TRP A 193 -5.36 -11.69 14.20
C TRP A 193 -6.42 -12.79 14.24
N MET A 194 -6.15 -13.96 13.63
CA MET A 194 -7.02 -15.14 13.69
C MET A 194 -7.18 -15.65 15.13
N LYS A 195 -6.09 -15.71 15.90
CA LYS A 195 -6.12 -16.14 17.32
C LYS A 195 -6.86 -15.16 18.24
N LYS A 196 -6.95 -13.87 17.89
CA LYS A 196 -7.72 -12.88 18.66
C LYS A 196 -9.20 -12.82 18.27
N SER A 197 -9.57 -13.26 17.07
CA SER A 197 -10.97 -13.39 16.65
C SER A 197 -11.67 -14.62 17.25
N ASP A 198 -10.91 -15.57 17.83
CA ASP A 198 -11.44 -16.55 18.76
C ASP A 198 -11.81 -15.84 20.08
N PHE A 199 -13.01 -15.28 20.11
CA PHE A 199 -13.59 -14.66 21.31
C PHE A 199 -13.55 -15.65 22.49
N PRO A 200 -13.31 -15.16 23.72
CA PRO A 200 -13.27 -15.98 24.93
C PRO A 200 -14.69 -16.37 25.38
N PHE A 201 -15.37 -17.24 24.64
CA PHE A 201 -16.67 -17.77 25.06
C PHE A 201 -16.59 -19.06 25.88
N GLU A 202 -15.39 -19.62 26.10
CA GLU A 202 -15.26 -20.91 26.81
C GLU A 202 -14.85 -20.85 28.28
N ASN A 203 -14.53 -19.69 28.87
CA ASN A 203 -14.03 -19.66 30.26
C ASN A 203 -15.06 -19.33 31.35
N ASN A 204 -16.36 -19.23 31.05
CA ASN A 204 -17.40 -19.05 32.08
C ASN A 204 -18.10 -20.35 32.55
N ARG A 205 -17.54 -21.53 32.28
CA ARG A 205 -18.00 -22.81 32.87
C ARG A 205 -17.15 -23.31 34.04
N ARG A 206 -16.46 -22.42 34.76
CA ARG A 206 -15.80 -22.78 36.03
C ARG A 206 -16.03 -21.71 37.11
N PHE A 207 -17.28 -21.54 37.50
CA PHE A 207 -17.61 -21.24 38.88
C PHE A 207 -18.52 -22.37 39.39
N LYS A 208 -17.88 -23.31 40.07
CA LYS A 208 -18.51 -24.12 41.12
C LYS A 208 -18.42 -23.32 42.40
#